data_AF-A0A538HB49-F1
#
_entry.id   AF-A0A538HB49-F1
#
_cell.length_a   1.000
_cell.length_b   1.000
_cell.length_c   1.000
_cell.angle_alpha   90.00
_cell.angle_beta   90.00
_cell.angle_gamma   90.00
#
_symmetry.space_group_name_H-M   'P 1'
#
loop_
_entity.id
_entity.type
_entity.pdbx_description
1 polymer ?
#
loop_
_entity_poly.entity_id
_entity_poly.type
_entity_poly.pdbx_seq_one_letter_code
_entity_poly.pdbx_strand_id
1 'polypeptide(L)'
;MIDPKFEQLRERLAETQDLTKAATLLFWDQRVMMPPGGAAARAEAIATVTRLGQERFVTDDIGRFLEDLRDFEESSDYDSFEASLIRVTRRDYEKATRVPPELVGEISRASALGLSAWGPAKEDSNFEALRPHLEENLELRHRYVACFDPPDETYDVLLDNFEPNMKTAEVREIFDQLKEELVPMIREIAETGEIDDSFLEGAFDLEAQRTFSLDVLQRFGYTEEEWRLDQTPHPFMTTPGHRDIRLTTNFRPDNLSSLFATMHEFGHGLYEWGVDESLA
;
A
#
# COMPACT_ATOMS: atom_id res chain seq x y z
N MET A 1 -13.72 29.07 15.58
CA MET A 1 -12.53 29.52 14.81
C MET A 1 -11.53 28.40 14.89
N ILE A 2 -10.92 28.02 13.77
CA ILE A 2 -9.88 27.00 13.75
C ILE A 2 -8.68 27.52 14.55
N ASP A 3 -8.10 26.68 15.40
CA ASP A 3 -6.92 27.05 16.20
C ASP A 3 -5.72 27.31 15.27
N PRO A 4 -5.00 28.45 15.37
CA PRO A 4 -3.84 28.72 14.52
C PRO A 4 -2.76 27.64 14.58
N LYS A 5 -2.64 26.90 15.70
CA LYS A 5 -1.71 25.78 15.85
C LYS A 5 -2.13 24.57 15.02
N PHE A 6 -3.43 24.38 14.79
CA PHE A 6 -3.94 23.31 13.94
C PHE A 6 -3.53 23.52 12.49
N GLU A 7 -3.63 24.76 11.98
CA GLU A 7 -3.16 25.09 10.63
C GLU A 7 -1.64 24.92 10.49
N GLN A 8 -0.85 25.30 11.52
CA GLN A 8 0.59 25.06 11.53
C GLN A 8 0.96 23.56 11.54
N LEU A 9 0.19 22.73 12.25
CA LEU A 9 0.34 21.29 12.20
C LEU A 9 0.05 20.77 10.78
N ARG A 10 -1.06 21.19 10.16
CA ARG A 10 -1.42 20.81 8.79
C ARG A 10 -0.35 21.15 7.77
N GLU A 11 0.22 22.36 7.82
CA GLU A 11 1.30 22.77 6.90
C GLU A 11 2.51 21.82 6.97
N ARG A 12 2.88 21.37 8.17
CA ARG A 12 4.02 20.46 8.37
C ARG A 12 3.70 19.01 7.97
N LEU A 13 2.46 18.58 8.22
CA LEU A 13 1.98 17.29 7.74
C LEU A 13 1.94 17.26 6.21
N ALA A 14 1.56 18.36 5.56
CA ALA A 14 1.56 18.47 4.10
C ALA A 14 2.97 18.29 3.52
N GLU A 15 3.99 18.93 4.09
CA GLU A 15 5.40 18.74 3.65
C GLU A 15 5.84 17.27 3.80
N THR A 16 5.46 16.61 4.89
CA THR A 16 5.74 15.19 5.12
C THR A 16 5.03 14.32 4.08
N GLN A 17 3.76 14.62 3.78
CA GLN A 17 2.98 13.90 2.79
C GLN A 17 3.54 14.08 1.38
N ASP A 18 4.05 15.26 1.02
CA ASP A 18 4.67 15.48 -0.29
C ASP A 18 5.90 14.58 -0.51
N LEU A 19 6.68 14.29 0.54
CA LEU A 19 7.78 13.32 0.47
C LEU A 19 7.26 11.89 0.26
N THR A 20 6.19 11.49 0.94
CA THR A 20 5.53 10.20 0.73
C THR A 20 5.00 10.08 -0.71
N LYS A 21 4.32 11.12 -1.21
CA LYS A 21 3.81 11.22 -2.59
C LYS A 21 4.94 11.08 -3.61
N ALA A 22 6.09 11.73 -3.37
CA ALA A 22 7.28 11.59 -4.21
C ALA A 22 7.85 10.15 -4.18
N ALA A 23 7.91 9.50 -3.01
CA ALA A 23 8.33 8.10 -2.91
C ALA A 23 7.38 7.16 -3.65
N THR A 24 6.07 7.42 -3.62
CA THR A 24 5.05 6.69 -4.38
C THR A 24 5.28 6.77 -5.89
N LEU A 25 5.67 7.94 -6.42
CA LEU A 25 6.03 8.09 -7.84
C LEU A 25 7.29 7.29 -8.20
N LEU A 26 8.31 7.30 -7.34
CA LEU A 26 9.53 6.53 -7.54
C LEU A 26 9.23 5.02 -7.56
N PHE A 27 8.34 4.57 -6.68
CA PHE A 27 7.84 3.20 -6.64
C PHE A 27 7.07 2.84 -7.91
N TRP A 28 6.10 3.67 -8.32
CA TRP A 28 5.36 3.45 -9.55
C TRP A 28 6.29 3.32 -10.76
N ASP A 29 7.25 4.24 -10.91
CA ASP A 29 8.19 4.21 -12.02
C ASP A 29 9.07 2.95 -11.97
N GLN A 30 9.50 2.52 -10.78
CA GLN A 30 10.28 1.29 -10.59
C GLN A 30 9.55 0.06 -11.13
N ARG A 31 8.22 0.05 -11.02
CA ARG A 31 7.36 -1.08 -11.37
C ARG A 31 6.84 -1.09 -12.79
N VAL A 32 6.93 0.05 -13.49
CA VAL A 32 6.28 0.25 -14.79
C VAL A 32 7.27 0.65 -15.88
N MET A 33 8.15 1.62 -15.63
CA MET A 33 8.93 2.28 -16.70
C MET A 33 10.46 2.21 -16.51
N MET A 34 10.94 1.98 -15.29
CA MET A 34 12.35 2.07 -14.94
C MET A 34 13.20 1.02 -15.68
N PRO A 35 14.32 1.42 -16.31
CA PRO A 35 15.29 0.46 -16.85
C PRO A 35 15.88 -0.45 -15.74
N PRO A 36 16.09 -1.76 -15.98
CA PRO A 36 16.59 -2.68 -14.95
C PRO A 36 17.93 -2.26 -14.32
N GLY A 37 18.82 -1.66 -15.10
CA GLY A 37 20.12 -1.16 -14.61
C GLY A 37 20.02 0.01 -13.61
N GLY A 38 18.84 0.63 -13.46
CA GLY A 38 18.60 1.72 -12.53
C GLY A 38 18.27 1.29 -11.10
N ALA A 39 18.10 -0.01 -10.83
CA ALA A 39 17.57 -0.54 -9.57
C ALA A 39 18.32 -0.04 -8.33
N ALA A 40 19.66 -0.09 -8.32
CA ALA A 40 20.45 0.34 -7.17
C ALA A 40 20.28 1.84 -6.88
N ALA A 41 20.37 2.70 -7.90
CA ALA A 41 20.19 4.14 -7.74
C ALA A 41 18.75 4.49 -7.32
N ARG A 42 17.76 3.77 -7.85
CA ARG A 42 16.36 3.93 -7.46
C ARG A 42 16.13 3.55 -5.99
N ALA A 43 16.73 2.46 -5.52
CA ALA A 43 16.62 2.04 -4.13
C ALA A 43 17.20 3.09 -3.18
N GLU A 44 18.34 3.71 -3.51
CA GLU A 44 18.92 4.82 -2.72
C GLU A 44 18.02 6.05 -2.70
N ALA A 45 17.40 6.40 -3.84
CA ALA A 45 16.50 7.53 -3.93
C ALA A 45 15.25 7.31 -3.07
N ILE A 46 14.61 6.13 -3.17
CA ILE A 46 13.46 5.78 -2.33
C ILE A 46 13.85 5.81 -0.85
N ALA A 47 14.95 5.15 -0.47
CA ALA A 47 15.43 5.12 0.90
C ALA A 47 15.68 6.53 1.48
N THR A 48 16.27 7.41 0.68
CA THR A 48 16.53 8.80 1.08
C THR A 48 15.23 9.56 1.31
N VAL A 49 14.29 9.51 0.36
CA VAL A 49 13.03 10.25 0.46
C VAL A 49 12.18 9.72 1.61
N THR A 50 12.07 8.40 1.80
CA THR A 50 11.33 7.82 2.93
C THR A 50 11.96 8.21 4.27
N ARG A 51 13.30 8.12 4.40
CA ARG A 51 13.99 8.53 5.63
C ARG A 51 13.74 10.01 5.95
N LEU A 52 13.87 10.89 4.96
CA LEU A 52 13.61 12.32 5.15
C LEU A 52 12.15 12.58 5.56
N GLY A 53 11.20 11.85 4.99
CA GLY A 53 9.79 11.90 5.42
C GLY A 53 9.64 11.53 6.90
N GLN A 54 10.24 10.42 7.33
CA GLN A 54 10.25 10.00 8.74
C GLN A 54 10.88 11.08 9.64
N GLU A 55 12.06 11.59 9.30
CA GLU A 55 12.76 12.63 10.07
C GLU A 55 11.91 13.88 10.27
N ARG A 56 11.17 14.29 9.25
CA ARG A 56 10.27 15.45 9.31
C ARG A 56 9.04 15.17 10.17
N PHE A 57 8.49 13.97 10.07
CA PHE A 57 7.30 13.58 10.82
C PHE A 57 7.56 13.46 12.33
N VAL A 58 8.70 12.89 12.72
CA VAL A 58 8.99 12.56 14.13
C VAL A 58 9.66 13.69 14.92
N THR A 59 9.63 14.92 14.42
CA THR A 59 10.24 16.06 15.13
C THR A 59 9.52 16.40 16.44
N ASP A 60 10.25 16.96 17.41
CA ASP A 60 9.67 17.45 18.69
C ASP A 60 8.61 18.54 18.48
N ASP A 61 8.71 19.31 17.40
CA ASP A 61 7.72 20.32 17.03
C ASP A 61 6.34 19.69 16.76
N ILE A 62 6.28 18.58 16.02
CA ILE A 62 5.03 17.86 15.75
C ILE A 62 4.42 17.35 17.07
N GLY A 63 5.22 16.72 17.93
CA GLY A 63 4.77 16.26 19.24
C GLY A 63 4.23 17.39 20.11
N ARG A 64 4.90 18.55 20.13
CA ARG A 64 4.42 19.74 20.83
C ARG A 64 3.10 20.26 20.29
N PHE A 65 2.91 20.31 18.97
CA PHE A 65 1.63 20.74 18.40
C PHE A 65 0.50 19.79 18.79
N LEU A 66 0.75 18.48 18.75
CA LEU A 66 -0.23 17.48 19.15
C LEU A 66 -0.63 17.66 20.62
N GLU A 67 0.31 17.87 21.54
CA GLU A 67 -0.02 18.13 22.95
C GLU A 67 -0.74 19.48 23.16
N ASP A 68 -0.28 20.54 22.49
CA ASP A 68 -0.92 21.86 22.56
C ASP A 68 -2.36 21.87 22.03
N LEU A 69 -2.71 20.94 21.15
CA LEU A 69 -4.03 20.80 20.54
C LEU A 69 -4.94 19.83 21.31
N ARG A 70 -4.51 19.25 22.42
CA ARG A 70 -5.30 18.25 23.18
C ARG A 70 -6.65 18.81 23.64
N ASP A 71 -6.69 20.01 24.21
CA ASP A 71 -7.95 20.65 24.62
C ASP A 71 -8.85 20.97 23.42
N PHE A 72 -8.27 21.30 22.27
CA PHE A 72 -9.01 21.56 21.03
C PHE A 72 -9.60 20.28 20.43
N GLU A 73 -8.84 19.18 20.45
CA GLU A 73 -9.30 17.83 20.09
C GLU A 73 -10.47 17.39 20.98
N GLU A 74 -10.33 17.49 22.30
CA GLU A 74 -11.34 17.04 23.28
C GLU A 74 -12.62 17.88 23.28
N SER A 75 -12.54 19.16 22.91
CA SER A 75 -13.71 20.06 22.85
C SER A 75 -14.38 20.10 21.47
N SER A 76 -13.77 19.51 20.45
CA SER A 76 -14.34 19.38 19.10
C SER A 76 -15.28 18.17 19.01
N ASP A 77 -16.10 18.13 17.97
CA ASP A 77 -16.91 16.94 17.67
C ASP A 77 -15.97 15.77 17.29
N TYR A 78 -16.22 14.57 17.81
CA TYR A 78 -15.31 13.43 17.70
C TYR A 78 -15.03 13.03 16.24
N ASP A 79 -16.07 13.17 15.40
CA ASP A 79 -16.06 12.87 13.96
C ASP A 79 -15.71 14.10 13.10
N SER A 80 -15.35 15.23 13.71
CA SER A 80 -14.86 16.37 12.94
C SER A 80 -13.53 16.04 12.26
N PHE A 81 -13.26 16.72 11.15
CA PHE A 81 -11.98 16.62 10.45
C PHE A 81 -10.81 16.92 11.39
N GLU A 82 -10.92 17.99 12.17
CA GLU A 82 -9.85 18.44 13.06
C GLU A 82 -9.56 17.43 14.17
N ALA A 83 -10.58 16.96 14.89
CA ALA A 83 -10.42 15.97 15.95
C ALA A 83 -9.87 14.65 15.40
N SER A 84 -10.37 14.21 14.25
CA SER A 84 -9.90 12.98 13.59
C SER A 84 -8.46 13.10 13.11
N LEU A 85 -8.07 14.22 12.48
CA LEU A 85 -6.71 14.46 12.02
C LEU A 85 -5.73 14.45 13.20
N ILE A 86 -6.03 15.15 14.30
CA ILE A 86 -5.16 15.18 15.49
C ILE A 86 -5.04 13.78 16.09
N ARG A 87 -6.16 13.07 16.30
CA ARG A 87 -6.19 11.73 16.90
C ARG A 87 -5.40 10.71 16.09
N VAL A 88 -5.61 10.67 14.77
CA VAL A 88 -4.89 9.76 13.86
C VAL A 88 -3.41 10.12 13.81
N THR A 89 -3.09 11.41 13.64
CA THR A 89 -1.69 11.88 13.62
C THR A 89 -0.97 11.56 14.92
N ARG A 90 -1.62 11.69 16.07
CA ARG A 90 -1.04 11.37 17.38
C ARG A 90 -0.65 9.90 17.48
N ARG A 91 -1.58 9.00 17.14
CA ARG A 91 -1.31 7.54 17.09
C ARG A 91 -0.12 7.25 16.17
N ASP A 92 -0.13 7.82 14.97
CA ASP A 92 0.89 7.55 13.97
C ASP A 92 2.25 8.13 14.41
N TYR A 93 2.28 9.31 15.04
CA TYR A 93 3.47 9.94 15.60
C TYR A 93 4.06 9.13 16.77
N GLU A 94 3.23 8.71 17.72
CA GLU A 94 3.65 7.88 18.86
C GLU A 94 4.27 6.54 18.40
N LYS A 95 3.73 5.97 17.32
CA LYS A 95 4.29 4.77 16.69
C LYS A 95 5.60 5.07 15.95
N ALA A 96 5.61 6.12 15.12
CA ALA A 96 6.74 6.48 14.27
C ALA A 96 7.97 6.90 15.08
N THR A 97 7.80 7.64 16.18
CA THR A 97 8.89 8.10 17.05
C THR A 97 9.68 6.97 17.71
N ARG A 98 9.11 5.76 17.80
CA ARG A 98 9.81 4.57 18.30
C ARG A 98 10.82 4.00 17.30
N VAL A 99 10.65 4.29 16.01
CA VAL A 99 11.42 3.69 14.93
C VAL A 99 12.45 4.69 14.41
N PRO A 100 13.76 4.38 14.48
CA PRO A 100 14.81 5.25 13.95
C PRO A 100 14.61 5.55 12.45
N PRO A 101 14.73 6.81 11.99
CA PRO A 101 14.61 7.13 10.57
C PRO A 101 15.57 6.38 9.66
N GLU A 102 16.78 6.08 10.14
CA GLU A 102 17.76 5.28 9.42
C GLU A 102 17.22 3.87 9.13
N LEU A 103 16.56 3.25 10.10
CA LEU A 103 15.95 1.92 9.94
C LEU A 103 14.80 1.96 8.92
N VAL A 104 13.99 3.02 8.90
CA VAL A 104 12.95 3.22 7.88
C VAL A 104 13.57 3.31 6.48
N GLY A 105 14.66 4.06 6.34
CA GLY A 105 15.42 4.14 5.09
C GLY A 105 16.01 2.79 4.66
N GLU A 106 16.62 2.04 5.58
CA GLU A 106 17.17 0.69 5.31
C GLU A 106 16.09 -0.29 4.84
N ILE A 107 14.92 -0.31 5.51
CA ILE A 107 13.76 -1.12 5.12
C ILE A 107 13.31 -0.78 3.70
N SER A 108 13.16 0.51 3.40
CA SER A 108 12.76 0.98 2.06
C SER A 108 13.78 0.58 0.99
N ARG A 109 15.08 0.70 1.28
CA ARG A 109 16.17 0.32 0.37
C ARG A 109 16.12 -1.18 0.06
N ALA A 110 16.07 -2.00 1.11
CA ALA A 110 16.05 -3.46 1.00
C ALA A 110 14.78 -3.96 0.28
N SER A 111 13.64 -3.30 0.53
CA SER A 111 12.38 -3.61 -0.17
C SER A 111 12.49 -3.30 -1.66
N ALA A 112 13.04 -2.14 -2.03
CA ALA A 112 13.22 -1.75 -3.43
C ALA A 112 14.19 -2.68 -4.18
N LEU A 113 15.31 -3.08 -3.55
CA LEU A 113 16.25 -4.04 -4.13
C LEU A 113 15.64 -5.43 -4.26
N GLY A 114 14.93 -5.89 -3.22
CA GLY A 114 14.24 -7.18 -3.22
C GLY A 114 13.18 -7.26 -4.32
N LEU A 115 12.42 -6.18 -4.55
CA LEU A 115 11.45 -6.10 -5.64
C LEU A 115 12.13 -6.23 -7.01
N SER A 116 13.26 -5.56 -7.22
CA SER A 116 14.03 -5.67 -8.48
C SER A 116 14.62 -7.07 -8.70
N ALA A 117 14.98 -7.79 -7.63
CA ALA A 117 15.44 -9.18 -7.72
C ALA A 117 14.28 -10.18 -7.91
N TRP A 118 13.11 -9.89 -7.35
CA TRP A 118 11.95 -10.78 -7.38
C TRP A 118 11.41 -11.04 -8.78
N GLY A 119 11.36 -10.03 -9.65
CA GLY A 119 10.83 -10.19 -11.01
C GLY A 119 11.53 -11.31 -11.80
N PRO A 120 12.85 -11.21 -12.03
CA PRO A 120 13.62 -12.26 -12.69
C PRO A 120 13.58 -13.59 -11.93
N ALA A 121 13.68 -13.56 -10.60
CA ALA A 121 13.62 -14.78 -9.78
C ALA A 121 12.29 -15.54 -9.95
N LYS A 122 11.17 -14.83 -10.08
CA LYS A 122 9.86 -15.42 -10.34
C LYS A 122 9.77 -16.01 -11.75
N GLU A 123 10.25 -15.27 -12.75
CA GLU A 123 10.25 -15.73 -14.14
C GLU A 123 11.07 -17.01 -14.32
N ASP A 124 12.24 -17.07 -13.70
CA ASP A 124 13.13 -18.22 -13.75
C ASP A 124 12.78 -19.34 -12.73
N SER A 125 11.73 -19.16 -11.93
CA SER A 125 11.40 -20.06 -10.80
C SER A 125 12.59 -20.31 -9.85
N ASN A 126 13.41 -19.29 -9.63
CA ASN A 126 14.68 -19.35 -8.90
C ASN A 126 14.58 -18.71 -7.51
N PHE A 127 14.15 -19.50 -6.52
CA PHE A 127 14.07 -19.04 -5.13
C PHE A 127 15.44 -18.63 -4.56
N GLU A 128 16.52 -19.32 -4.92
CA GLU A 128 17.86 -19.05 -4.38
C GLU A 128 18.36 -17.64 -4.76
N ALA A 129 17.95 -17.11 -5.92
CA ALA A 129 18.25 -15.73 -6.30
C ALA A 129 17.54 -14.69 -5.41
N LEU A 130 16.35 -15.02 -4.89
CA LEU A 130 15.55 -14.15 -4.04
C LEU A 130 15.87 -14.30 -2.54
N ARG A 131 16.29 -15.49 -2.13
CA ARG A 131 16.59 -15.88 -0.75
C ARG A 131 17.40 -14.84 0.05
N PRO A 132 18.56 -14.33 -0.41
CA PRO A 132 19.33 -13.35 0.36
C PRO A 132 18.57 -12.03 0.59
N HIS A 133 17.75 -11.60 -0.37
CA HIS A 133 16.93 -10.39 -0.21
C HIS A 133 15.79 -10.61 0.78
N LEU A 134 15.20 -11.81 0.83
CA LEU A 134 14.19 -12.17 1.83
C LEU A 134 14.79 -12.24 3.23
N GLU A 135 15.98 -12.82 3.38
CA GLU A 135 16.69 -12.87 4.67
C GLU A 135 17.00 -11.47 5.20
N GLU A 136 17.50 -10.56 4.34
CA GLU A 136 17.72 -9.14 4.70
C GLU A 136 16.41 -8.44 5.09
N ASN A 137 15.35 -8.59 4.29
CA ASN A 137 14.05 -7.99 4.62
C ASN A 137 13.47 -8.53 5.93
N LEU A 138 13.61 -9.84 6.20
CA LEU A 138 13.13 -10.45 7.44
C LEU A 138 13.91 -9.94 8.67
N GLU A 139 15.24 -9.84 8.55
CA GLU A 139 16.10 -9.26 9.59
C GLU A 139 15.69 -7.83 9.94
N LEU A 140 15.45 -7.00 8.92
CA LEU A 140 15.02 -5.61 9.10
C LEU A 140 13.63 -5.52 9.75
N ARG A 141 12.71 -6.45 9.45
CA ARG A 141 11.42 -6.52 10.13
C ARG A 141 11.56 -6.93 11.59
N HIS A 142 12.49 -7.82 11.93
CA HIS A 142 12.79 -8.12 13.34
C HIS A 142 13.34 -6.90 14.08
N ARG A 143 14.24 -6.12 13.45
CA ARG A 143 14.73 -4.85 14.01
C ARG A 143 13.60 -3.84 14.21
N TYR A 144 12.68 -3.73 13.26
CA TYR A 144 11.49 -2.89 13.38
C TYR A 144 10.64 -3.30 14.59
N VAL A 145 10.33 -4.60 14.74
CA VAL A 145 9.53 -5.09 15.87
C VAL A 145 10.23 -4.84 17.22
N ALA A 146 11.56 -4.94 17.25
CA ALA A 146 12.34 -4.67 18.46
C ALA A 146 12.31 -3.20 18.94
N CYS A 147 11.78 -2.27 18.13
CA CYS A 147 11.55 -0.88 18.54
C CYS A 147 10.32 -0.70 19.46
N PHE A 148 9.50 -1.74 19.61
CA PHE A 148 8.24 -1.68 20.35
C PHE A 148 8.34 -2.44 21.67
N ASP A 149 7.42 -2.11 22.60
CA ASP A 149 7.25 -2.88 23.82
C ASP A 149 6.85 -4.33 23.49
N PRO A 150 7.20 -5.33 24.32
CA PRO A 150 6.88 -6.73 24.04
C PRO A 150 5.38 -6.93 23.77
N PRO A 151 4.99 -7.37 22.56
CA PRO A 151 3.59 -7.62 22.23
C PRO A 151 3.13 -8.98 22.76
N ASP A 152 1.82 -9.23 22.71
CA ASP A 152 1.26 -10.56 22.98
C ASP A 152 1.77 -11.57 21.95
N GLU A 153 1.72 -11.21 20.66
CA GLU A 153 2.37 -11.94 19.57
C GLU A 153 3.25 -11.01 18.73
N THR A 154 4.46 -11.45 18.35
CA THR A 154 5.44 -10.67 17.56
C THR A 154 4.83 -10.04 16.31
N TYR A 155 3.87 -10.73 15.68
CA TYR A 155 3.23 -10.27 14.45
C TYR A 155 2.23 -9.14 14.67
N ASP A 156 1.73 -8.91 15.89
CA ASP A 156 0.78 -7.84 16.20
C ASP A 156 1.35 -6.45 15.84
N VAL A 157 2.65 -6.25 16.09
CA VAL A 157 3.35 -5.00 15.75
C VAL A 157 3.35 -4.74 14.24
N LEU A 158 3.44 -5.80 13.44
CA LEU A 158 3.43 -5.71 11.98
C LEU A 158 2.01 -5.58 11.45
N LEU A 159 1.05 -6.31 12.02
CA LEU A 159 -0.36 -6.29 11.66
C LEU A 159 -0.98 -4.90 11.88
N ASP A 160 -0.62 -4.24 12.98
CA ASP A 160 -1.08 -2.89 13.32
C ASP A 160 -0.65 -1.81 12.30
N ASN A 161 0.29 -2.11 11.38
CA ASN A 161 0.59 -1.20 10.26
C ASN A 161 -0.51 -1.19 9.18
N PHE A 162 -1.37 -2.20 9.16
CA PHE A 162 -2.39 -2.39 8.14
C PHE A 162 -3.80 -2.34 8.74
N GLU A 163 -4.00 -3.00 9.88
CA GLU A 163 -5.26 -3.07 10.59
C GLU A 163 -5.06 -2.59 12.03
N PRO A 164 -5.16 -1.26 12.28
CA PRO A 164 -4.88 -0.70 13.59
C PRO A 164 -5.72 -1.35 14.69
N ASN A 165 -5.04 -1.74 15.78
CA ASN A 165 -5.57 -2.44 16.95
C ASN A 165 -5.95 -3.92 16.76
N MET A 166 -5.93 -4.46 15.55
CA MET A 166 -6.24 -5.88 15.31
C MET A 166 -5.13 -6.79 15.87
N LYS A 167 -5.51 -7.87 16.55
CA LYS A 167 -4.58 -8.86 17.08
C LYS A 167 -4.48 -10.11 16.22
N THR A 168 -3.32 -10.74 16.24
CA THR A 168 -3.07 -12.03 15.57
C THR A 168 -4.04 -13.11 16.05
N ALA A 169 -4.42 -13.08 17.33
CA ALA A 169 -5.43 -13.99 17.90
C ALA A 169 -6.82 -13.79 17.25
N GLU A 170 -7.25 -12.55 17.03
CA GLU A 170 -8.54 -12.26 16.38
C GLU A 170 -8.53 -12.70 14.91
N VAL A 171 -7.42 -12.50 14.19
CA VAL A 171 -7.25 -13.00 12.81
C VAL A 171 -7.35 -14.53 12.76
N ARG A 172 -6.76 -15.22 13.75
CA ARG A 172 -6.82 -16.67 13.87
C ARG A 172 -8.26 -17.15 14.05
N GLU A 173 -9.04 -16.49 14.91
CA GLU A 173 -10.46 -16.81 15.12
C GLU A 173 -11.28 -16.64 13.83
N ILE A 174 -11.08 -15.55 13.09
CA ILE A 174 -11.74 -15.33 11.79
C ILE A 174 -11.36 -16.45 10.80
N PHE A 175 -10.08 -16.79 10.70
CA PHE A 175 -9.62 -17.84 9.79
C PHE A 175 -10.17 -19.22 10.15
N ASP A 176 -10.31 -19.53 11.43
CA ASP A 176 -10.85 -20.81 11.85
C ASP A 176 -12.35 -20.92 11.49
N GLN A 177 -13.13 -19.85 11.66
CA GLN A 177 -14.51 -19.79 11.17
C GLN A 177 -14.61 -19.91 9.64
N LEU A 178 -13.76 -19.21 8.89
CA LEU A 178 -13.75 -19.29 7.43
C LEU A 178 -13.39 -20.71 6.94
N LYS A 179 -12.46 -21.40 7.61
CA LYS A 179 -12.09 -22.78 7.24
C LYS A 179 -13.23 -23.77 7.49
N GLU A 180 -13.99 -23.59 8.56
CA GLU A 180 -15.14 -24.46 8.89
C GLU A 180 -16.16 -24.50 7.74
N GLU A 181 -16.40 -23.37 7.07
CA GLU A 181 -17.37 -23.25 5.98
C GLU A 181 -16.75 -23.47 4.59
N LEU A 182 -15.62 -22.82 4.30
CA LEU A 182 -15.04 -22.81 2.95
C LEU A 182 -14.38 -24.15 2.59
N VAL A 183 -13.76 -24.87 3.54
CA VAL A 183 -13.10 -26.14 3.23
C VAL A 183 -14.10 -27.22 2.80
N PRO A 184 -15.23 -27.45 3.51
CA PRO A 184 -16.26 -28.36 3.02
C PRO A 184 -16.87 -27.92 1.69
N MET A 185 -17.18 -26.63 1.52
CA MET A 185 -17.75 -26.09 0.29
C MET A 185 -16.86 -26.34 -0.93
N ILE A 186 -15.54 -26.10 -0.80
CA ILE A 186 -14.57 -26.36 -1.87
C ILE A 186 -14.53 -27.85 -2.22
N ARG A 187 -14.59 -28.75 -1.22
CA ARG A 187 -14.64 -30.20 -1.46
C ARG A 187 -15.90 -30.61 -2.21
N GLU A 188 -17.06 -30.10 -1.79
CA GLU A 188 -18.35 -30.37 -2.44
C GLU A 188 -18.32 -29.93 -3.91
N ILE A 189 -17.85 -28.70 -4.18
CA ILE A 189 -17.75 -28.18 -5.55
C ILE A 189 -16.80 -29.04 -6.39
N ALA A 190 -15.65 -29.45 -5.84
CA ALA A 190 -14.68 -30.30 -6.55
C ALA A 190 -15.25 -31.68 -6.93
N GLU A 191 -16.24 -32.19 -6.19
CA GLU A 191 -16.92 -33.46 -6.49
C GLU A 191 -17.99 -33.33 -7.60
N THR A 192 -18.46 -32.12 -7.90
CA THR A 192 -19.52 -31.89 -8.91
C THR A 192 -19.06 -32.04 -10.37
N GLY A 193 -17.76 -32.14 -10.61
CA GLY A 193 -17.15 -32.27 -11.93
C GLY A 193 -16.74 -30.93 -12.55
N GLU A 194 -16.05 -30.98 -13.68
CA GLU A 194 -15.55 -29.79 -14.38
C GLU A 194 -16.64 -29.13 -15.22
N ILE A 195 -16.63 -27.79 -15.26
CA ILE A 195 -17.44 -26.99 -16.18
C ILE A 195 -16.55 -26.71 -17.40
N ASP A 196 -17.14 -26.78 -18.61
CA ASP A 196 -16.43 -26.36 -19.82
C ASP A 196 -16.20 -24.84 -19.80
N ASP A 197 -14.97 -24.45 -19.49
CA ASP A 197 -14.47 -23.07 -19.50
C ASP A 197 -13.45 -22.83 -20.63
N SER A 198 -13.34 -23.76 -21.58
CA SER A 198 -12.36 -23.70 -22.67
C SER A 198 -12.47 -22.45 -23.54
N PHE A 199 -13.62 -21.77 -23.53
CA PHE A 199 -13.83 -20.50 -24.22
C PHE A 199 -13.17 -19.29 -23.52
N LEU A 200 -12.73 -19.44 -22.26
CA LEU A 200 -11.96 -18.44 -21.51
C LEU A 200 -10.45 -18.56 -21.75
N GLU A 201 -10.02 -19.65 -22.38
CA GLU A 201 -8.64 -19.94 -22.71
C GLU A 201 -8.42 -19.88 -24.24
N GLY A 202 -7.29 -19.34 -24.66
CA GLY A 202 -6.95 -19.22 -26.08
C GLY A 202 -6.32 -17.89 -26.44
N ALA A 203 -6.20 -17.63 -27.74
CA ALA A 203 -5.53 -16.43 -28.22
C ALA A 203 -6.44 -15.20 -28.13
N PHE A 204 -6.13 -14.29 -27.22
CA PHE A 204 -6.80 -13.00 -27.07
C PHE A 204 -5.84 -11.85 -27.40
N ASP A 205 -6.22 -11.01 -28.36
CA ASP A 205 -5.45 -9.82 -28.70
C ASP A 205 -5.35 -8.86 -27.51
N LEU A 206 -4.13 -8.43 -27.17
CA LEU A 206 -3.87 -7.63 -25.97
C LEU A 206 -4.50 -6.24 -26.06
N GLU A 207 -4.57 -5.65 -27.26
CA GLU A 207 -5.17 -4.33 -27.46
C GLU A 207 -6.70 -4.40 -27.37
N ALA A 208 -7.29 -5.49 -27.86
CA ALA A 208 -8.70 -5.78 -27.66
C ALA A 208 -9.04 -5.98 -26.17
N GLN A 209 -8.20 -6.70 -25.41
CA GLN A 209 -8.36 -6.84 -23.96
C GLN A 209 -8.27 -5.48 -23.25
N ARG A 210 -7.30 -4.63 -23.65
CA ARG A 210 -7.16 -3.28 -23.11
C ARG A 210 -8.40 -2.45 -23.39
N THR A 211 -8.83 -2.40 -24.65
CA THR A 211 -10.04 -1.66 -25.07
C THR A 211 -11.27 -2.11 -24.29
N PHE A 212 -11.47 -3.43 -24.15
CA PHE A 212 -12.59 -3.98 -23.39
C PHE A 212 -12.52 -3.63 -21.90
N SER A 213 -11.33 -3.72 -21.30
CA SER A 213 -11.15 -3.35 -19.89
C SER A 213 -11.49 -1.88 -19.65
N LEU A 214 -11.05 -0.98 -20.54
CA LEU A 214 -11.37 0.45 -20.47
C LEU A 214 -12.88 0.71 -20.60
N ASP A 215 -13.60 0.03 -21.51
CA ASP A 215 -15.07 0.15 -21.62
C ASP A 215 -15.78 -0.28 -20.33
N VAL A 216 -15.28 -1.33 -19.66
CA VAL A 216 -15.82 -1.77 -18.37
C VAL A 216 -15.54 -0.73 -17.27
N LEU A 217 -14.31 -0.22 -17.18
CA LEU A 217 -13.94 0.77 -16.15
C LEU A 217 -14.74 2.07 -16.28
N GLN A 218 -14.95 2.57 -17.51
CA GLN A 218 -15.72 3.78 -17.77
C GLN A 218 -17.15 3.73 -17.22
N ARG A 219 -17.74 2.53 -17.08
CA ARG A 219 -19.10 2.35 -16.55
C ARG A 219 -19.21 2.61 -15.05
N PHE A 220 -18.10 2.60 -14.32
CA PHE A 220 -18.08 2.89 -12.88
C PHE A 220 -18.02 4.40 -12.57
N GLY A 221 -17.79 5.29 -13.55
CA GLY A 221 -18.27 6.69 -13.46
C GLY A 221 -17.26 7.85 -13.45
N TYR A 222 -16.14 7.83 -14.20
CA TYR A 222 -15.10 8.87 -14.09
C TYR A 222 -14.53 9.44 -15.40
N THR A 223 -13.86 10.59 -15.27
CA THR A 223 -13.11 11.26 -16.33
C THR A 223 -11.75 10.59 -16.51
N GLU A 224 -11.35 10.32 -17.75
CA GLU A 224 -10.04 9.74 -18.10
C GLU A 224 -8.85 10.67 -17.78
N GLU A 225 -9.13 11.86 -17.24
CA GLU A 225 -8.13 12.86 -16.88
C GLU A 225 -7.48 12.59 -15.51
N GLU A 226 -8.14 11.80 -14.66
CA GLU A 226 -7.76 11.61 -13.24
C GLU A 226 -7.22 10.21 -12.95
N TRP A 227 -7.13 9.34 -13.97
CA TRP A 227 -6.58 8.00 -13.81
C TRP A 227 -5.87 7.51 -15.07
N ARG A 228 -5.01 6.50 -14.90
CA ARG A 228 -4.31 5.83 -16.00
C ARG A 228 -4.16 4.33 -15.74
N LEU A 229 -4.04 3.55 -16.82
CA LEU A 229 -3.82 2.11 -16.79
C LEU A 229 -2.56 1.72 -17.54
N ASP A 230 -1.61 1.12 -16.83
CA ASP A 230 -0.34 0.63 -17.36
C ASP A 230 -0.15 -0.88 -17.15
N GLN A 231 0.94 -1.44 -17.65
CA GLN A 231 1.26 -2.86 -17.48
C GLN A 231 2.37 -3.08 -16.48
N THR A 232 2.24 -4.14 -15.68
CA THR A 232 3.27 -4.61 -14.76
C THR A 232 3.11 -6.11 -14.54
N PRO A 233 4.16 -6.86 -14.12
CA PRO A 233 4.04 -8.30 -13.86
C PRO A 233 3.03 -8.67 -12.76
N HIS A 234 2.79 -7.78 -11.79
CA HIS A 234 1.84 -7.99 -10.68
C HIS A 234 0.97 -6.75 -10.45
N PRO A 235 -0.31 -6.77 -10.84
CA PRO A 235 -1.21 -5.62 -10.73
C PRO A 235 -1.22 -4.96 -9.35
N PHE A 236 -1.40 -3.64 -9.35
CA PHE A 236 -1.53 -2.78 -8.17
C PHE A 236 -2.18 -1.44 -8.56
N MET A 237 -2.80 -0.79 -7.59
CA MET A 237 -3.20 0.60 -7.61
C MET A 237 -2.30 1.42 -6.68
N THR A 238 -1.94 2.62 -7.10
CA THR A 238 -1.34 3.61 -6.20
C THR A 238 -1.77 5.01 -6.57
N THR A 239 -1.81 5.90 -5.58
CA THR A 239 -2.04 7.33 -5.81
C THR A 239 -0.93 8.18 -5.18
N PRO A 240 -0.23 9.04 -5.96
CA PRO A 240 0.67 10.06 -5.42
C PRO A 240 -0.09 11.35 -5.03
N GLY A 241 -1.42 11.38 -5.11
CA GLY A 241 -2.21 12.56 -4.78
C GLY A 241 -3.62 12.49 -5.33
N HIS A 242 -4.52 13.28 -4.74
CA HIS A 242 -5.92 13.35 -5.16
C HIS A 242 -6.02 13.61 -6.67
N ARG A 243 -6.86 12.81 -7.35
CA ARG A 243 -7.06 12.83 -8.82
C ARG A 243 -5.84 12.41 -9.66
N ASP A 244 -4.81 11.81 -9.08
CA ASP A 244 -3.79 11.02 -9.79
C ASP A 244 -3.95 9.55 -9.35
N ILE A 245 -4.83 8.81 -10.02
CA ILE A 245 -5.09 7.39 -9.72
C ILE A 245 -4.36 6.50 -10.73
N ARG A 246 -3.34 5.77 -10.29
CA ARG A 246 -2.52 4.94 -11.18
C ARG A 246 -2.82 3.48 -10.98
N LEU A 247 -3.31 2.85 -12.04
CA LEU A 247 -3.69 1.45 -12.07
C LEU A 247 -2.68 0.71 -12.92
N THR A 248 -2.45 -0.55 -12.58
CA THR A 248 -1.70 -1.44 -13.44
C THR A 248 -2.44 -2.75 -13.63
N THR A 249 -2.18 -3.41 -14.75
CA THR A 249 -2.71 -4.74 -15.05
C THR A 249 -1.65 -5.62 -15.70
N ASN A 250 -1.97 -6.89 -15.93
CA ASN A 250 -1.11 -7.84 -16.63
C ASN A 250 -1.95 -8.57 -17.69
N PHE A 251 -1.97 -8.03 -18.90
CA PHE A 251 -2.67 -8.67 -20.02
C PHE A 251 -1.91 -9.92 -20.45
N ARG A 252 -2.62 -11.03 -20.59
CA ARG A 252 -2.03 -12.28 -21.04
C ARG A 252 -2.65 -12.71 -22.36
N PRO A 253 -1.87 -13.17 -23.34
CA PRO A 253 -2.42 -13.53 -24.65
C PRO A 253 -3.22 -14.85 -24.62
N ASP A 254 -3.15 -15.61 -23.52
CA ASP A 254 -3.69 -16.96 -23.37
C ASP A 254 -5.04 -17.02 -22.61
N ASN A 255 -5.50 -15.92 -21.99
CA ASN A 255 -6.76 -15.87 -21.25
C ASN A 255 -7.28 -14.42 -21.08
N LEU A 256 -8.44 -14.29 -20.42
CA LEU A 256 -9.09 -13.01 -20.11
C LEU A 256 -9.03 -12.61 -18.62
N SER A 257 -8.18 -13.25 -17.80
CA SER A 257 -8.17 -13.01 -16.34
C SER A 257 -7.74 -11.59 -15.97
N SER A 258 -7.02 -10.92 -16.87
CA SER A 258 -6.57 -9.53 -16.76
C SER A 258 -7.72 -8.55 -16.50
N LEU A 259 -8.93 -8.86 -16.96
CA LEU A 259 -10.12 -8.05 -16.71
C LEU A 259 -10.41 -7.93 -15.22
N PHE A 260 -10.45 -9.07 -14.51
CA PHE A 260 -10.75 -9.10 -13.08
C PHE A 260 -9.66 -8.42 -12.26
N ALA A 261 -8.39 -8.58 -12.65
CA ALA A 261 -7.29 -7.85 -12.02
C ALA A 261 -7.45 -6.33 -12.23
N THR A 262 -7.79 -5.90 -13.45
CA THR A 262 -8.02 -4.49 -13.77
C THR A 262 -9.20 -3.92 -12.97
N MET A 263 -10.29 -4.67 -12.85
CA MET A 263 -11.44 -4.29 -12.03
C MET A 263 -11.11 -4.24 -10.53
N HIS A 264 -10.30 -5.19 -10.04
CA HIS A 264 -9.83 -5.20 -8.65
C HIS A 264 -9.04 -3.94 -8.33
N GLU A 265 -8.03 -3.61 -9.14
CA GLU A 265 -7.25 -2.39 -8.94
C GLU A 265 -8.10 -1.13 -9.09
N PHE A 266 -9.07 -1.14 -10.02
CA PHE A 266 -9.99 -0.02 -10.13
C PHE A 266 -10.89 0.13 -8.91
N GLY A 267 -11.27 -0.95 -8.25
CA GLY A 267 -11.97 -0.90 -6.97
C GLY A 267 -11.22 -0.09 -5.91
N HIS A 268 -9.90 -0.28 -5.79
CA HIS A 268 -9.06 0.56 -4.94
C HIS A 268 -9.01 2.01 -5.44
N GLY A 269 -8.89 2.20 -6.76
CA GLY A 269 -8.87 3.53 -7.37
C GLY A 269 -10.16 4.32 -7.13
N LEU A 270 -11.31 3.65 -7.14
CA LEU A 270 -12.62 4.21 -6.81
C LEU A 270 -12.69 4.66 -5.35
N TYR A 271 -12.10 3.87 -4.45
CA TYR A 271 -12.03 4.24 -3.04
C TYR A 271 -11.19 5.51 -2.85
N GLU A 272 -9.97 5.55 -3.39
CA GLU A 272 -9.09 6.73 -3.31
C GLU A 272 -9.71 7.97 -3.97
N TRP A 273 -10.38 7.80 -5.12
CA TRP A 273 -11.09 8.88 -5.79
C TRP A 273 -12.24 9.43 -4.94
N GLY A 274 -12.92 8.56 -4.19
CA GLY A 274 -14.05 8.92 -3.33
C GLY A 274 -13.67 9.63 -2.03
N VAL A 275 -12.37 9.75 -1.72
CA VAL A 275 -11.90 10.53 -0.57
C VAL A 275 -12.19 12.02 -0.83
N ASP A 276 -12.81 12.67 0.16
CA ASP A 276 -13.20 14.08 0.07
C ASP A 276 -11.98 14.97 -0.21
N GLU A 277 -12.10 15.85 -1.21
CA GLU A 277 -11.03 16.75 -1.64
C GLU A 277 -10.52 17.66 -0.51
N SER A 278 -11.35 17.96 0.50
CA SER A 278 -10.93 18.73 1.69
C SER A 278 -9.91 17.99 2.58
N LEU A 279 -9.73 16.69 2.37
CA LEU A 279 -8.77 15.83 3.09
C LEU A 279 -7.45 15.61 2.33
N ALA A 280 -7.33 16.12 1.09
CA ALA A 280 -6.23 15.86 0.16
C ALA A 280 -4.95 16.70 0.36
#